data_AF-A0A537HUL8-F1
#
_entry.id   AF-A0A537HUL8-F1
#
_cell.length_a   1.000
_cell.length_b   1.000
_cell.length_c   1.000
_cell.angle_alpha   90.00
_cell.angle_beta   90.00
_cell.angle_gamma   90.00
#
_symmetry.space_group_name_H-M   'P 1'
#
loop_
_entity.id
_entity.type
_entity.pdbx_description
1 polymer ?
#
loop_
_entity_poly.entity_id
_entity_poly.type
_entity_poly.pdbx_seq_one_letter_code
_entity_poly.pdbx_strand_id
1 'polypeptide(L)'
;MILFLRIIFWTSISWIVLCLFVLTIGQYMPFQFSNESSAETFYALVWLIFPVAVLLTLLKKVISPENRTSKALIIFLAIVSFLFLSVYVFGRTMCGYITDDILFVNKSDTSLKVIKRHYDCGAYDSDLPKYEFYKMKSLTKQILYSKKVDTTKLDKNKWIRKETE
;
A
#
# COMPACT_ATOMS: atom_id res chain seq x y z
N MET A 1 11.13 28.49 -21.58
CA MET A 1 11.94 27.76 -20.57
C MET A 1 11.37 27.89 -19.14
N ILE A 2 11.07 29.10 -18.65
CA ILE A 2 10.59 29.32 -17.26
C ILE A 2 9.24 28.65 -16.96
N LEU A 3 8.27 28.71 -17.88
CA LEU A 3 6.96 28.06 -17.74
C LEU A 3 7.05 26.52 -17.65
N PHE A 4 7.89 25.91 -18.47
CA PHE A 4 8.12 24.46 -18.49
C PHE A 4 8.70 23.95 -17.16
N LEU A 5 9.74 24.62 -16.65
CA LEU A 5 10.33 24.30 -15.34
C LEU A 5 9.34 24.52 -14.17
N ARG A 6 8.43 25.49 -14.31
CA ARG A 6 7.37 25.72 -13.32
C ARG A 6 6.36 24.57 -13.32
N ILE A 7 5.94 24.08 -14.49
CA ILE A 7 5.02 22.93 -14.60
C ILE A 7 5.65 21.69 -13.98
N ILE A 8 6.88 21.31 -14.39
CA ILE A 8 7.59 20.14 -13.85
C ILE A 8 7.69 20.21 -12.33
N PHE A 9 8.03 21.37 -11.79
CA PHE A 9 8.17 21.52 -10.34
C PHE A 9 6.87 21.28 -9.59
N TRP A 10 5.75 21.85 -10.05
CA TRP A 10 4.46 21.65 -9.40
C TRP A 10 3.94 20.22 -9.58
N THR A 11 4.17 19.59 -10.73
CA THR A 11 3.81 18.18 -10.92
C THR A 11 4.66 17.28 -10.01
N SER A 12 5.96 17.53 -9.85
CA SER A 12 6.81 16.79 -8.91
C SER A 12 6.35 16.93 -7.46
N ILE A 13 5.97 18.13 -7.02
CA ILE A 13 5.40 18.33 -5.67
C ILE A 13 4.11 17.53 -5.50
N SER A 14 3.21 17.57 -6.49
CA SER A 14 1.97 16.80 -6.46
C SER A 14 2.23 15.29 -6.32
N TRP A 15 3.21 14.77 -7.08
CA TRP A 15 3.63 13.37 -6.98
C TRP A 15 4.21 13.03 -5.61
N ILE A 16 5.06 13.89 -5.03
CA ILE A 16 5.60 13.69 -3.67
C ILE A 16 4.47 13.58 -2.65
N VAL A 17 3.49 14.49 -2.69
CA VAL A 17 2.35 14.47 -1.77
C VAL A 17 1.52 13.21 -1.95
N LEU A 18 1.26 12.79 -3.19
CA LEU A 18 0.52 11.57 -3.49
C LEU A 18 1.26 10.31 -3.00
N CYS A 19 2.57 10.22 -3.23
CA CYS A 19 3.40 9.11 -2.72
C CYS A 19 3.35 9.05 -1.19
N LEU A 20 3.53 10.19 -0.50
CA LEU A 20 3.44 10.26 0.96
C LEU A 20 2.05 9.82 1.45
N PHE A 21 0.99 10.25 0.79
CA PHE A 21 -0.37 9.82 1.11
C PHE A 21 -0.54 8.30 0.99
N VAL A 22 -0.10 7.70 -0.13
CA VAL A 22 -0.20 6.25 -0.36
C VAL A 22 0.62 5.45 0.64
N LEU A 23 1.82 5.92 0.98
CA LEU A 23 2.74 5.25 1.90
C LEU A 23 2.34 5.39 3.37
N THR A 24 1.54 6.39 3.73
CA THR A 24 1.09 6.62 5.10
C THR A 24 -0.38 6.27 5.26
N ILE A 25 -1.29 7.18 4.88
CA ILE A 25 -2.73 7.07 5.06
C ILE A 25 -3.31 5.91 4.23
N GLY A 26 -2.80 5.71 3.01
CA GLY A 26 -3.26 4.65 2.11
C GLY A 26 -3.10 3.24 2.70
N GLN A 27 -2.12 3.03 3.58
CA GLN A 27 -1.88 1.73 4.23
C GLN A 27 -2.97 1.34 5.22
N TYR A 28 -3.63 2.33 5.83
CA TYR A 28 -4.71 2.11 6.80
C TYR A 28 -6.09 2.03 6.15
N MET A 29 -6.17 2.27 4.84
CA MET A 29 -7.43 2.16 4.14
C MET A 29 -7.83 0.69 3.98
N PRO A 30 -9.14 0.38 4.00
CA PRO A 30 -9.64 -0.99 3.83
C PRO A 30 -9.47 -1.53 2.40
N PHE A 31 -8.79 -0.81 1.51
CA PHE A 31 -8.60 -1.20 0.11
C PHE A 31 -7.31 -2.00 -0.04
N GLN A 32 -7.41 -3.17 -0.66
CA GLN A 32 -6.30 -4.07 -0.95
C GLN A 32 -6.31 -4.42 -2.43
N PHE A 33 -5.14 -4.76 -2.97
CA PHE A 33 -5.07 -5.28 -4.33
C PHE A 33 -5.56 -6.72 -4.36
N SER A 34 -6.25 -7.11 -5.43
CA SER A 34 -6.71 -8.49 -5.63
C SER A 34 -5.60 -9.44 -6.09
N ASN A 35 -4.57 -8.89 -6.73
CA ASN A 35 -3.42 -9.61 -7.24
C ASN A 35 -2.16 -9.03 -6.59
N GLU A 36 -1.36 -9.90 -5.98
CA GLU A 36 -0.10 -9.57 -5.34
C GLU A 36 0.88 -8.92 -6.33
N SER A 37 0.99 -9.45 -7.55
CA SER A 37 1.86 -8.88 -8.59
C SER A 37 1.49 -7.44 -8.95
N SER A 38 0.19 -7.12 -8.98
CA SER A 38 -0.28 -5.74 -9.19
C SER A 38 0.09 -4.82 -8.02
N ALA A 39 -0.01 -5.34 -6.79
CA ALA A 39 0.37 -4.61 -5.58
C ALA A 39 1.86 -4.30 -5.58
N GLU A 40 2.71 -5.31 -5.83
CA GLU A 40 4.16 -5.18 -5.91
C GLU A 40 4.57 -4.17 -6.98
N THR A 41 3.99 -4.27 -8.18
CA THR A 41 4.26 -3.35 -9.28
C THR A 41 3.87 -1.92 -8.91
N PHE A 42 2.69 -1.73 -8.32
CA PHE A 42 2.22 -0.41 -7.90
C PHE A 42 3.14 0.21 -6.85
N TYR A 43 3.50 -0.55 -5.80
CA TYR A 43 4.40 -0.05 -4.77
C TYR A 43 5.80 0.20 -5.32
N ALA A 44 6.36 -0.70 -6.13
CA ALA A 44 7.65 -0.48 -6.79
C ALA A 44 7.67 0.81 -7.63
N LEU A 45 6.58 1.11 -8.35
CA LEU A 45 6.44 2.37 -9.08
C LEU A 45 6.39 3.58 -8.14
N VAL A 46 5.60 3.53 -7.06
CA VAL A 46 5.56 4.60 -6.04
C VAL A 46 6.96 4.86 -5.48
N TRP A 47 7.72 3.78 -5.21
CA TRP A 47 9.08 3.85 -4.67
C TRP A 47 10.12 4.34 -5.67
N LEU A 48 9.94 4.10 -6.96
CA LEU A 48 10.83 4.64 -8.00
C LEU A 48 10.51 6.11 -8.31
N ILE A 49 9.22 6.45 -8.39
CA ILE A 49 8.75 7.80 -8.73
C ILE A 49 9.08 8.78 -7.61
N PHE A 50 8.97 8.37 -6.35
CA PHE A 50 9.23 9.25 -5.21
C PHE A 50 10.62 9.92 -5.22
N PRO A 51 11.75 9.18 -5.28
CA PRO A 51 13.08 9.80 -5.32
C PRO A 51 13.29 10.62 -6.59
N VAL A 52 12.77 10.17 -7.74
CA VAL A 52 12.83 10.94 -9.00
C VAL A 52 12.12 12.28 -8.86
N ALA A 53 10.92 12.29 -8.26
CA ALA A 53 10.17 13.52 -8.00
C ALA A 53 10.93 14.45 -7.05
N VAL A 54 11.54 13.92 -5.98
CA VAL A 54 12.41 14.70 -5.08
C VAL A 54 13.60 15.31 -5.83
N LEU A 55 14.30 14.54 -6.67
CA LEU A 55 15.40 15.02 -7.50
C LEU A 55 14.96 16.12 -8.48
N LEU A 56 13.79 15.99 -9.10
CA LEU A 56 13.25 17.02 -9.99
C LEU A 56 12.93 18.33 -9.23
N THR A 57 12.48 18.25 -7.98
CA THR A 57 12.30 19.46 -7.14
C THR A 57 13.63 20.12 -6.76
N LEU A 58 14.72 19.36 -6.67
CA LEU A 58 16.07 19.87 -6.40
C LEU A 58 16.61 20.72 -7.56
N LEU A 59 16.43 20.26 -8.80
CA LEU A 59 17.01 20.92 -9.99
C LEU A 59 16.59 22.40 -10.10
N LYS A 60 15.31 22.73 -9.84
CA LYS A 60 14.84 24.11 -9.85
C LYS A 60 15.45 24.97 -8.73
N LYS A 61 15.69 24.39 -7.55
CA LYS A 61 16.23 25.10 -6.38
C LYS A 61 17.75 25.23 -6.40
N VAL A 62 18.48 24.31 -7.04
CA VAL A 62 19.94 24.45 -7.23
C VAL A 62 20.25 25.60 -8.18
N ILE A 63 19.39 25.85 -9.16
CA ILE A 63 19.51 26.98 -10.12
C ILE A 63 19.10 28.33 -9.46
N SER A 64 18.36 28.31 -8.35
CA SER A 64 17.91 29.52 -7.64
C SER A 64 18.79 29.80 -6.42
N PRO A 65 19.54 30.91 -6.39
CA PRO A 65 20.44 31.22 -5.29
C PRO A 65 19.65 31.89 -4.16
N GLU A 66 18.91 31.14 -3.33
CA GLU A 66 18.58 31.65 -1.99
C GLU A 66 18.03 30.58 -1.01
N ASN A 67 18.49 30.69 0.24
CA ASN A 67 18.11 29.98 1.47
C ASN A 67 18.72 28.59 1.77
N ARG A 68 19.63 28.58 2.76
CA ARG A 68 20.30 27.39 3.35
C ARG A 68 19.31 26.39 3.98
N THR A 69 18.22 26.89 4.56
CA THR A 69 17.11 26.11 5.12
C THR A 69 16.43 25.24 4.08
N SER A 70 16.27 25.76 2.86
CA SER A 70 15.62 25.05 1.76
C SER A 70 16.46 23.87 1.25
N LYS A 71 17.80 23.99 1.28
CA LYS A 71 18.72 22.90 0.90
C LYS A 71 18.76 21.80 1.96
N ALA A 72 18.81 22.19 3.25
CA ALA A 72 18.78 21.24 4.36
C ALA A 72 17.50 20.39 4.37
N LEU A 73 16.34 21.00 4.14
CA LEU A 73 15.05 20.29 4.06
C LEU A 73 15.05 19.22 2.96
N ILE A 74 15.72 19.48 1.83
CA ILE A 74 15.68 18.55 0.70
C ILE A 74 16.71 17.43 0.86
N ILE A 75 17.89 17.71 1.43
CA ILE A 75 18.84 16.66 1.83
C ILE A 75 18.16 15.74 2.85
N PHE A 76 17.42 16.30 3.81
CA PHE A 76 16.61 15.52 4.75
C PHE A 76 15.55 14.66 4.03
N LEU A 77 14.77 15.23 3.09
CA LEU A 77 13.82 14.47 2.27
C LEU A 77 14.49 13.35 1.45
N ALA A 78 15.70 13.56 0.93
CA ALA A 78 16.44 12.54 0.18
C ALA A 78 16.91 11.39 1.09
N ILE A 79 17.45 11.71 2.28
CA ILE A 79 17.83 10.71 3.29
C ILE A 79 16.62 9.92 3.74
N VAL A 80 15.52 10.61 4.04
CA VAL A 80 14.24 10.00 4.43
C VAL A 80 13.73 9.09 3.30
N SER A 81 13.76 9.55 2.04
CA SER A 81 13.41 8.72 0.88
C SER A 81 14.26 7.44 0.79
N PHE A 82 15.56 7.53 1.05
CA PHE A 82 16.45 6.37 1.03
C PHE A 82 16.17 5.39 2.18
N LEU A 83 15.97 5.89 3.40
CA LEU A 83 15.60 5.07 4.54
C LEU A 83 14.27 4.36 4.30
N PHE A 84 13.27 5.07 3.79
CA PHE A 84 11.98 4.48 3.45
C PHE A 84 12.07 3.42 2.34
N LEU A 85 12.93 3.62 1.31
CA LEU A 85 13.20 2.61 0.30
C LEU A 85 13.80 1.34 0.91
N SER A 86 14.74 1.47 1.86
CA SER A 86 15.32 0.32 2.55
C SER A 86 14.26 -0.45 3.37
N VAL A 87 13.42 0.26 4.13
CA VAL A 87 12.30 -0.36 4.87
C VAL A 87 11.33 -1.07 3.92
N TYR A 88 11.09 -0.54 2.72
CA TYR A 88 10.25 -1.24 1.75
C TYR A 88 10.88 -2.54 1.26
N VAL A 89 12.14 -2.47 0.81
CA VAL A 89 12.86 -3.64 0.28
C VAL A 89 12.93 -4.75 1.31
N PHE A 90 13.08 -4.43 2.60
CA PHE A 90 13.16 -5.44 3.66
C PHE A 90 11.81 -5.79 4.29
N GLY A 91 10.87 -4.86 4.39
CA GLY A 91 9.62 -5.06 5.13
C GLY A 91 8.49 -5.66 4.30
N ARG A 92 8.34 -5.27 3.03
CA ARG A 92 7.21 -5.71 2.18
C ARG A 92 7.50 -6.95 1.37
N THR A 93 8.76 -7.23 1.08
CA THR A 93 9.17 -8.48 0.41
C THR A 93 9.17 -9.67 1.36
N MET A 94 9.29 -9.41 2.67
CA MET A 94 9.40 -10.46 3.68
C MET A 94 8.09 -10.68 4.43
N CYS A 95 7.21 -9.67 4.54
CA CYS A 95 6.00 -9.75 5.34
C CYS A 95 4.71 -9.39 4.59
N GLY A 96 3.68 -10.22 4.76
CA GLY A 96 2.39 -10.06 4.10
C GLY A 96 1.24 -10.76 4.82
N TYR A 97 0.01 -10.47 4.38
CA TYR A 97 -1.15 -11.25 4.79
C TYR A 97 -1.39 -12.36 3.78
N ILE A 98 -1.39 -13.60 4.24
CA ILE A 98 -1.66 -14.79 3.42
C ILE A 98 -3.11 -15.20 3.65
N THR A 99 -3.85 -15.40 2.55
CA THR A 99 -5.22 -15.93 2.63
C THR A 99 -5.17 -17.44 2.67
N ASP A 100 -5.57 -18.02 3.80
CA ASP A 100 -5.63 -19.46 3.99
C ASP A 100 -6.86 -20.05 3.31
N ASP A 101 -8.05 -19.59 3.75
CA ASP A 101 -9.30 -20.24 3.42
C ASP A 101 -10.40 -19.22 3.10
N ILE A 102 -11.29 -19.60 2.16
CA ILE A 102 -12.57 -18.92 1.97
C ILE A 102 -13.63 -19.68 2.77
N LEU A 103 -14.02 -19.15 3.92
CA LEU A 103 -14.93 -19.83 4.84
C LEU A 103 -16.40 -19.70 4.45
N PHE A 104 -16.79 -18.52 3.96
CA PHE A 104 -18.17 -18.25 3.60
C PHE A 104 -18.28 -17.42 2.32
N VAL A 105 -19.32 -17.70 1.54
CA VAL A 105 -19.72 -16.89 0.38
C VAL A 105 -21.14 -16.40 0.60
N ASN A 106 -21.40 -15.14 0.28
CA ASN A 106 -22.74 -14.58 0.42
C ASN A 106 -23.69 -15.18 -0.64
N LYS A 107 -24.93 -15.50 -0.25
CA LYS A 107 -25.94 -16.10 -1.14
C LYS A 107 -26.38 -15.17 -2.27
N SER A 108 -26.43 -13.87 -2.01
CA SER A 108 -26.94 -12.87 -2.97
C SER A 108 -25.83 -12.22 -3.79
N ASP A 109 -24.62 -12.13 -3.24
CA ASP A 109 -23.47 -11.48 -3.88
C ASP A 109 -22.21 -12.35 -3.75
N THR A 110 -21.91 -13.14 -4.78
CA THR A 110 -20.76 -14.07 -4.77
C THR A 110 -19.40 -13.36 -4.75
N SER A 111 -19.37 -12.04 -5.00
CA SER A 111 -18.16 -11.21 -4.85
C SER A 111 -17.83 -10.91 -3.39
N LEU A 112 -18.80 -11.10 -2.48
CA LEU A 112 -18.66 -10.90 -1.05
C LEU A 112 -18.36 -12.24 -0.35
N LYS A 113 -17.17 -12.32 0.23
CA LYS A 113 -16.62 -13.53 0.86
C LYS A 113 -16.18 -13.22 2.28
N VAL A 114 -16.19 -14.23 3.15
CA VAL A 114 -15.51 -14.20 4.45
C VAL A 114 -14.30 -15.12 4.32
N ILE A 115 -13.12 -14.56 4.53
CA ILE A 115 -11.86 -15.28 4.45
C ILE A 115 -11.22 -15.41 5.82
N LYS A 116 -10.39 -16.44 5.96
CA LYS A 116 -9.41 -16.62 7.01
C LYS A 116 -8.04 -16.27 6.43
N ARG A 117 -7.28 -15.48 7.16
CA ARG A 117 -5.92 -15.08 6.79
C ARG A 117 -5.04 -15.05 8.02
N HIS A 118 -3.74 -15.18 7.83
CA HIS A 118 -2.75 -14.87 8.85
C HIS A 118 -1.73 -13.88 8.30
N TYR A 119 -1.04 -13.19 9.20
CA TYR A 119 0.12 -12.40 8.85
C TYR A 119 1.35 -13.30 8.96
N ASP A 120 2.22 -13.24 7.97
CA ASP A 120 3.45 -14.01 7.92
C ASP A 120 4.60 -13.10 7.49
N CYS A 121 5.75 -13.26 8.14
CA CYS A 121 7.02 -12.59 7.85
C CYS A 121 8.12 -13.56 7.38
N GLY A 122 7.74 -14.78 6.99
CA GLY A 122 8.66 -15.84 6.63
C GLY A 122 9.59 -16.17 7.80
N ALA A 123 10.90 -16.17 7.56
CA ALA A 123 11.90 -16.55 8.56
C ALA A 123 12.03 -15.58 9.76
N TYR A 124 11.39 -14.41 9.70
CA TYR A 124 11.41 -13.43 10.80
C TYR A 124 10.26 -13.62 11.79
N ASP A 125 9.22 -14.40 11.44
CA ASP A 125 8.16 -14.74 12.38
C ASP A 125 8.52 -16.07 13.09
N SER A 126 8.69 -15.99 14.42
CA SER A 126 8.95 -17.18 15.26
C SER A 126 7.70 -17.67 15.97
N ASP A 127 6.59 -16.93 15.88
CA ASP A 127 5.33 -17.26 16.54
C ASP A 127 4.49 -18.21 15.68
N LEU A 128 3.53 -18.88 16.31
CA LEU A 128 2.48 -19.59 15.59
C LEU A 128 1.58 -18.59 14.84
N PRO A 129 1.05 -18.98 13.65
CA PRO A 129 0.25 -18.09 12.82
C PRO A 129 -1.01 -17.62 13.56
N LYS A 130 -1.17 -16.29 13.66
CA LYS A 130 -2.33 -15.65 14.28
C LYS A 130 -3.39 -15.41 13.20
N TYR A 131 -4.43 -16.23 13.23
CA TYR A 131 -5.52 -16.14 12.24
C TYR A 131 -6.50 -15.01 12.54
N GLU A 132 -6.88 -14.29 11.49
CA GLU A 132 -7.91 -13.27 11.50
C GLU A 132 -8.97 -13.51 10.41
N PHE A 133 -10.20 -13.07 10.68
CA PHE A 133 -11.31 -13.22 9.75
C PHE A 133 -11.72 -11.87 9.15
N TYR A 134 -11.86 -11.84 7.83
CA TYR A 134 -12.19 -10.62 7.08
C TYR A 134 -13.33 -10.86 6.11
N LYS A 135 -14.27 -9.91 6.07
CA LYS A 135 -15.18 -9.75 4.94
C LYS A 135 -14.43 -9.06 3.81
N MET A 136 -14.36 -9.71 2.66
CA MET A 136 -13.79 -9.17 1.44
C MET A 136 -14.86 -9.02 0.38
N LYS A 137 -14.89 -7.85 -0.26
CA LYS A 137 -15.73 -7.60 -1.44
C LYS A 137 -14.84 -7.17 -2.60
N SER A 138 -14.99 -7.84 -3.74
CA SER A 138 -14.36 -7.36 -4.97
C SER A 138 -15.09 -6.12 -5.48
N LEU A 139 -14.41 -4.96 -5.50
CA LEU A 139 -14.96 -3.73 -6.06
C LEU A 139 -14.66 -3.64 -7.55
N THR A 140 -13.43 -3.99 -7.93
CA THR A 140 -12.98 -4.09 -9.31
C THR A 140 -12.11 -5.34 -9.46
N LYS A 141 -11.72 -5.68 -10.70
CA LYS A 141 -10.79 -6.80 -10.93
C LYS A 141 -9.47 -6.66 -10.18
N GLN A 142 -9.07 -5.44 -9.79
CA GLN A 142 -7.79 -5.13 -9.17
C GLN A 142 -7.90 -4.71 -7.70
N ILE A 143 -9.09 -4.29 -7.23
CA ILE A 143 -9.28 -3.70 -5.90
C ILE A 143 -10.32 -4.49 -5.12
N LEU A 144 -9.92 -4.90 -3.91
CA LEU A 144 -10.75 -5.53 -2.90
C LEU A 144 -10.99 -4.55 -1.75
N TYR A 145 -12.20 -4.54 -1.23
CA TYR A 145 -12.53 -3.92 0.04
C TYR A 145 -12.49 -4.99 1.13
N SER A 146 -11.75 -4.74 2.20
CA SER A 146 -11.56 -5.67 3.31
C SER A 146 -12.00 -5.04 4.63
N LYS A 147 -12.75 -5.79 5.44
CA LYS A 147 -13.18 -5.35 6.77
C LYS A 147 -13.15 -6.53 7.74
N LYS A 148 -12.51 -6.34 8.90
CA LYS A 148 -12.46 -7.35 9.96
C LYS A 148 -13.87 -7.74 10.38
N VAL A 149 -14.10 -9.04 10.60
CA VAL A 149 -15.41 -9.58 10.97
C VAL A 149 -15.29 -10.58 12.10
N ASP A 150 -16.28 -10.56 12.98
CA ASP A 150 -16.52 -11.61 13.95
C ASP A 150 -17.43 -12.69 13.33
N THR A 151 -16.88 -13.89 13.13
CA THR A 151 -17.60 -15.02 12.51
C THR A 151 -18.68 -15.60 13.42
N THR A 152 -18.62 -15.36 14.73
CA THR A 152 -19.65 -15.85 15.67
C THR A 152 -20.99 -15.12 15.48
N LYS A 153 -20.95 -13.90 14.93
CA LYS A 153 -22.11 -13.02 14.70
C LYS A 153 -22.62 -13.06 13.26
N LEU A 154 -22.19 -14.05 12.46
CA LEU A 154 -22.59 -14.15 11.06
C LEU A 154 -24.03 -14.68 10.93
N ASP A 155 -24.86 -13.97 10.17
CA ASP A 155 -26.23 -14.41 9.85
C ASP A 155 -26.23 -15.62 8.90
N LYS A 156 -26.41 -16.83 9.44
CA LYS A 156 -26.39 -18.09 8.69
C LYS A 156 -27.38 -18.14 7.52
N ASN A 157 -28.42 -17.31 7.52
CA ASN A 157 -29.36 -17.26 6.41
C ASN A 157 -28.78 -16.58 5.17
N LYS A 158 -27.78 -15.71 5.32
CA LYS A 158 -27.16 -14.94 4.21
C LYS A 158 -25.88 -15.56 3.65
N TRP A 159 -25.32 -16.55 4.33
CA TRP A 159 -24.01 -17.09 4.00
C TRP A 159 -24.07 -18.59 3.74
N ILE A 160 -23.30 -19.04 2.75
CA ILE A 160 -23.06 -20.44 2.46
C ILE A 160 -21.66 -20.75 2.97
N ARG A 161 -21.53 -21.76 3.83
CA ARG A 161 -20.23 -22.25 4.26
C ARG A 161 -19.58 -22.98 3.09
N LYS A 162 -18.36 -22.61 2.75
CA LYS A 162 -17.52 -23.38 1.84
C LYS A 162 -16.82 -24.44 2.67
N GLU A 163 -16.93 -25.69 2.24
CA GLU A 163 -16.09 -26.75 2.78
C GLU A 163 -14.66 -26.50 2.29
N THR A 164 -13.71 -26.55 3.22
CA THR A 164 -12.29 -26.56 2.92
C THR A 164 -11.95 -27.95 2.42
N GLU A 165 -11.34 -28.05 1.24
CA GLU A 165 -10.73 -29.30 0.73
C GLU A 165 -9.49 -29.67 1.54
#